data_AF-A0A353DC62-F1
#
_entry.id   AF-A0A353DC62-F1
#
_cell.length_a   1.000
_cell.length_b   1.000
_cell.length_c   1.000
_cell.angle_alpha   90.00
_cell.angle_beta   90.00
_cell.angle_gamma   90.00
#
_symmetry.space_group_name_H-M   'P 1'
#
loop_
_entity.id
_entity.type
_entity.pdbx_description
1 polymer ?
#
loop_
_entity_poly.entity_id
_entity_poly.type
_entity_poly.pdbx_seq_one_letter_code
_entity_poly.pdbx_strand_id
1 'polypeptide(L)'
;IVAGIPLIDVILAVWRRSFRSVLHKLGVGGKDSIFGADQYHIHHRLLAYGLTQRKVATILYTLAIAGSFLALIPSLLDHRTMGLTVAAFSVSGLIGFRYLAPVELKISGEIFKLILKRPARSRLKRFVLTFYDMAAILIGVTFSYILNNNGNFPIFDKSNLATGTFIPTTAITLASCLFVLNAGKAHIRLWSRATFRDFLSLALWFSIGTIVATTINIIISNETYATIQRQTMTFTLTGILLILPRSLSTLLRESVIDSLHRNVAKSDSSRPKVLLYGAGNMGELFLLHTKTTAKGHFNKMRIIGIIDDHPELNLRYQDGFKIRGGLEAVTEICQRKGALDGIILTMQESPPEEKMVEIAEICRKFNLKLYKWAPDLNIIEIDQSSRVQPEII
;
A
#
# COMPACT_ATOMS: atom_id res chain seq x y z
N ILE A 1 15.91 16.13 -15.50
CA ILE A 1 14.46 15.80 -15.66
C ILE A 1 14.16 15.12 -16.97
N VAL A 2 14.71 15.59 -18.10
CA VAL A 2 14.63 14.91 -19.42
C VAL A 2 15.03 13.43 -19.35
N ALA A 3 16.12 13.10 -18.63
CA ALA A 3 16.53 11.71 -18.40
C ALA A 3 15.73 10.99 -17.28
N GLY A 4 15.01 11.73 -16.45
CA GLY A 4 14.30 11.20 -15.29
C GLY A 4 13.08 10.36 -15.67
N ILE A 5 12.31 10.78 -16.68
CA ILE A 5 11.14 10.02 -17.14
C ILE A 5 11.55 8.67 -17.78
N PRO A 6 12.53 8.63 -18.70
CA PRO A 6 13.08 7.36 -19.19
C PRO A 6 13.66 6.48 -18.09
N LEU A 7 14.39 7.08 -17.12
CA LEU A 7 14.97 6.34 -16.00
C LEU A 7 13.89 5.74 -15.10
N ILE A 8 12.82 6.49 -14.80
CA ILE A 8 11.68 5.99 -14.03
C ILE A 8 10.98 4.85 -14.78
N ASP A 9 10.79 4.95 -16.11
CA ASP A 9 10.21 3.86 -16.90
C ASP A 9 11.09 2.60 -16.86
N VAL A 10 12.41 2.75 -16.95
CA VAL A 10 13.36 1.64 -16.80
C VAL A 10 13.31 1.04 -15.39
N ILE A 11 13.28 1.86 -14.33
CA ILE A 11 13.19 1.39 -12.94
C ILE A 11 11.87 0.66 -12.70
N LEU A 12 10.74 1.19 -13.19
CA LEU A 12 9.43 0.55 -13.10
C LEU A 12 9.39 -0.77 -13.88
N ALA A 13 10.04 -0.83 -15.04
CA ALA A 13 10.17 -2.05 -15.83
C ALA A 13 10.99 -3.12 -15.07
N VAL A 14 12.14 -2.75 -14.51
CA VAL A 14 12.99 -3.63 -13.70
C VAL A 14 12.25 -4.10 -12.45
N TRP A 15 11.52 -3.20 -11.78
CA TRP A 15 10.69 -3.51 -10.62
C TRP A 15 9.65 -4.57 -10.99
N ARG A 16 8.82 -4.31 -12.00
CA ARG A 16 7.77 -5.23 -12.45
C ARG A 16 8.32 -6.60 -12.85
N ARG A 17 9.44 -6.64 -13.57
CA ARG A 17 10.10 -7.89 -13.98
C ARG A 17 10.64 -8.68 -12.80
N SER A 18 11.26 -8.01 -11.83
CA SER A 18 11.73 -8.64 -10.59
C SER A 18 10.57 -9.29 -9.83
N PHE A 19 9.45 -8.58 -9.75
CA PHE A 19 8.21 -9.05 -9.13
C PHE A 19 7.61 -10.28 -9.86
N ARG A 20 7.51 -10.27 -11.20
CA ARG A 20 7.05 -11.44 -11.97
C ARG A 20 7.99 -12.64 -11.87
N SER A 21 9.31 -12.41 -11.83
CA SER A 21 10.30 -13.48 -11.65
C SER A 21 10.13 -14.18 -10.30
N VAL A 22 9.87 -13.40 -9.23
CA VAL A 22 9.53 -13.95 -7.92
C VAL A 22 8.23 -14.77 -7.98
N LEU A 23 7.21 -14.30 -8.72
CA LEU A 23 5.95 -15.03 -8.90
C LEU A 23 6.15 -16.39 -9.60
N HIS A 24 6.96 -16.44 -10.65
CA HIS A 24 7.32 -17.69 -11.35
C HIS A 24 8.08 -18.65 -10.42
N LYS A 25 9.06 -18.16 -9.66
CA LYS A 25 9.79 -18.96 -8.65
C LYS A 25 8.87 -19.47 -7.53
N LEU A 26 7.71 -18.84 -7.30
CA LEU A 26 6.72 -19.26 -6.31
C LEU A 26 5.68 -20.25 -6.86
N GLY A 27 5.79 -20.68 -8.14
CA GLY A 27 4.96 -21.74 -8.73
C GLY A 27 3.54 -21.30 -9.11
N VAL A 28 3.27 -20.00 -9.21
CA VAL A 28 1.96 -19.45 -9.58
C VAL A 28 2.16 -18.50 -10.77
N GLY A 29 1.99 -19.00 -11.99
CA GLY A 29 2.10 -18.18 -13.21
C GLY A 29 2.63 -18.98 -14.40
N GLY A 30 2.16 -18.65 -15.60
CA GLY A 30 2.66 -19.24 -16.84
C GLY A 30 4.14 -18.93 -17.08
N LYS A 31 4.80 -19.76 -17.89
CA LYS A 31 6.20 -19.62 -18.33
C LYS A 31 6.40 -18.35 -19.16
N ASP A 32 6.43 -17.18 -18.53
CA ASP A 32 6.93 -15.97 -19.17
C ASP A 32 8.31 -15.66 -18.62
N SER A 33 9.32 -15.86 -19.46
CA SER A 33 10.71 -15.57 -19.15
C SER A 33 10.90 -14.08 -18.84
N ILE A 34 11.94 -13.77 -18.07
CA ILE A 34 12.38 -12.39 -17.78
C ILE A 34 12.64 -11.57 -19.07
N PHE A 35 12.77 -12.26 -20.21
CA PHE A 35 13.04 -11.72 -21.55
C PHE A 35 11.83 -11.78 -22.51
N GLY A 36 10.64 -12.17 -22.05
CA GLY A 36 9.42 -12.07 -22.84
C GLY A 36 9.02 -10.61 -23.10
N ALA A 37 8.54 -10.31 -24.32
CA ALA A 37 8.09 -8.97 -24.69
C ALA A 37 6.94 -8.49 -23.79
N ASP A 38 7.18 -7.44 -22.99
CA ASP A 38 6.21 -6.93 -22.01
C ASP A 38 5.13 -6.08 -22.70
N GLN A 39 3.92 -6.62 -22.84
CA GLN A 39 2.79 -5.92 -23.45
C GLN A 39 2.11 -4.86 -22.56
N TYR A 40 2.67 -4.54 -21.38
CA TYR A 40 2.01 -3.66 -20.40
C TYR A 40 2.75 -2.36 -20.09
N HIS A 41 3.67 -1.89 -20.93
CA HIS A 41 4.25 -0.55 -20.78
C HIS A 41 3.20 0.57 -20.96
N ILE A 42 3.47 1.75 -20.41
CA ILE A 42 2.66 2.97 -20.63
C ILE A 42 2.43 3.17 -22.15
N HIS A 43 3.48 2.90 -22.94
CA HIS A 43 3.42 2.93 -24.40
C HIS A 43 2.41 1.94 -24.99
N HIS A 44 2.42 0.67 -24.58
CA HIS A 44 1.46 -0.33 -25.06
C HIS A 44 0.03 -0.06 -24.64
N ARG A 45 -0.19 0.56 -23.48
CA ARG A 45 -1.54 0.96 -23.03
C ARG A 45 -2.08 2.12 -23.86
N LEU A 46 -1.25 3.15 -24.09
CA LEU A 46 -1.61 4.26 -24.96
C LEU A 46 -1.86 3.78 -26.41
N LEU A 47 -1.08 2.79 -26.88
CA LEU A 47 -1.34 2.09 -28.15
C LEU A 47 -2.68 1.32 -28.13
N ALA A 48 -3.03 0.66 -27.03
CA ALA A 48 -4.29 -0.06 -26.86
C ALA A 48 -5.55 0.84 -26.79
N TYR A 49 -5.36 2.15 -26.59
CA TYR A 49 -6.40 3.17 -26.77
C TYR A 49 -6.55 3.63 -28.24
N GLY A 50 -5.83 3.01 -29.19
CA GLY A 50 -5.89 3.32 -30.62
C GLY A 50 -4.92 4.41 -31.08
N LEU A 51 -4.00 4.84 -30.22
CA LEU A 51 -2.95 5.78 -30.61
C LEU A 51 -1.84 5.04 -31.37
N THR A 52 -1.29 5.66 -32.40
CA THR A 52 -0.11 5.13 -33.11
C THR A 52 1.16 5.29 -32.28
N GLN A 53 2.16 4.43 -32.45
CA GLN A 53 3.42 4.43 -31.70
C GLN A 53 4.13 5.80 -31.72
N ARG A 54 4.09 6.49 -32.87
CA ARG A 54 4.64 7.84 -33.03
C ARG A 54 3.94 8.86 -32.12
N LYS A 55 2.60 8.91 -32.14
CA LYS A 55 1.79 9.80 -31.27
C LYS A 55 2.08 9.57 -29.78
N VAL A 56 2.21 8.32 -29.37
CA VAL A 56 2.52 7.96 -27.98
C VAL A 56 3.90 8.48 -27.55
N ALA A 57 4.91 8.28 -28.40
CA ALA A 57 6.25 8.84 -28.15
C ALA A 57 6.21 10.37 -28.08
N THR A 58 5.50 11.03 -29.01
CA THR A 58 5.34 12.49 -29.02
C THR A 58 4.71 13.00 -27.72
N ILE A 59 3.64 12.37 -27.24
CA ILE A 59 2.99 12.76 -25.97
C ILE A 59 3.97 12.71 -24.80
N LEU A 60 4.74 11.63 -24.68
CA LEU A 60 5.68 11.45 -23.57
C LEU A 60 6.86 12.42 -23.64
N TYR A 61 7.39 12.69 -24.85
CA TYR A 61 8.42 13.70 -25.03
C TYR A 61 7.90 15.11 -24.76
N THR A 62 6.69 15.45 -25.20
CA THR A 62 6.06 16.74 -24.89
C THR A 62 5.88 16.92 -23.38
N LEU A 63 5.46 15.87 -22.66
CA LEU A 63 5.36 15.89 -21.20
C LEU A 63 6.74 16.07 -20.53
N ALA A 64 7.77 15.40 -21.04
CA ALA A 64 9.13 15.51 -20.53
C ALA A 64 9.71 16.92 -20.74
N ILE A 65 9.46 17.50 -21.91
CA ILE A 65 9.85 18.86 -22.25
C ILE A 65 9.10 19.85 -21.35
N ALA A 66 7.78 19.72 -21.21
CA ALA A 66 6.97 20.56 -20.34
C ALA A 66 7.43 20.50 -18.88
N GLY A 67 7.69 19.30 -18.34
CA GLY A 67 8.24 19.13 -17.00
C GLY A 67 9.64 19.72 -16.84
N SER A 68 10.46 19.68 -17.90
CA SER A 68 11.80 20.29 -17.88
C SER A 68 11.73 21.81 -17.90
N PHE A 69 10.84 22.40 -18.70
CA PHE A 69 10.56 23.85 -18.64
C PHE A 69 10.04 24.27 -17.27
N LEU A 70 9.09 23.52 -16.70
CA LEU A 70 8.54 23.78 -15.38
C LEU A 70 9.63 23.83 -14.29
N ALA A 71 10.65 22.97 -14.40
CA ALA A 71 11.79 22.94 -13.48
C ALA A 71 12.85 24.00 -13.71
N LEU A 72 12.86 24.63 -14.89
CA LEU A 72 13.75 25.75 -15.18
C LEU A 72 13.17 27.09 -14.72
N ILE A 73 11.86 27.18 -14.49
CA ILE A 73 11.20 28.41 -13.99
C ILE A 73 11.89 28.99 -12.73
N PRO A 74 12.27 28.19 -11.71
CA PRO A 74 13.00 28.68 -10.54
C PRO A 74 14.39 29.26 -10.83
N SER A 75 15.02 28.83 -11.93
CA SER A 75 16.34 29.33 -12.33
C SER A 75 16.27 30.65 -13.10
N LEU A 76 15.08 31.05 -13.55
CA LEU A 76 14.87 32.24 -14.37
C LEU A 76 14.16 33.38 -13.61
N LEU A 77 13.56 33.10 -12.44
CA LEU A 77 12.70 34.03 -11.71
C LEU A 77 13.01 34.04 -10.21
N ASP A 78 12.61 35.12 -9.53
CA ASP A 78 12.86 35.40 -8.11
C ASP A 78 12.43 34.28 -7.15
N HIS A 79 12.97 34.30 -5.92
CA HIS A 79 12.70 33.31 -4.87
C HIS A 79 11.20 33.03 -4.59
N ARG A 80 10.31 33.99 -4.88
CA ARG A 80 8.85 33.83 -4.74
C ARG A 80 8.25 32.82 -5.74
N THR A 81 8.82 32.65 -6.92
CA THR A 81 8.32 31.69 -7.92
C THR A 81 8.73 30.25 -7.62
N MET A 82 9.71 30.02 -6.74
CA MET A 82 10.07 28.67 -6.26
C MET A 82 8.87 27.96 -5.62
N GLY A 83 8.07 28.69 -4.82
CA GLY A 83 6.87 28.12 -4.20
C GLY A 83 5.84 27.67 -5.23
N LEU A 84 5.63 28.47 -6.28
CA LEU A 84 4.71 28.14 -7.37
C LEU A 84 5.19 26.91 -8.16
N THR A 85 6.48 26.82 -8.46
CA THR A 85 7.04 25.66 -9.15
C THR A 85 6.92 24.39 -8.32
N VAL A 86 7.21 24.45 -7.02
CA VAL A 86 7.04 23.29 -6.11
C VAL A 86 5.58 22.87 -6.04
N ALA A 87 4.64 23.81 -5.97
CA ALA A 87 3.21 23.52 -6.00
C ALA A 87 2.79 22.86 -7.33
N ALA A 88 3.24 23.39 -8.47
CA ALA A 88 2.95 22.85 -9.79
C ALA A 88 3.51 21.42 -9.97
N PHE A 89 4.74 21.16 -9.50
CA PHE A 89 5.32 19.81 -9.47
C PHE A 89 4.53 18.87 -8.57
N SER A 90 4.10 19.33 -7.40
CA SER A 90 3.33 18.52 -6.47
C SER A 90 1.98 18.13 -7.07
N VAL A 91 1.27 19.07 -7.70
CA VAL A 91 -0.01 18.81 -8.40
C VAL A 91 0.20 17.84 -9.57
N SER A 92 1.21 18.08 -10.41
CA SER A 92 1.53 17.17 -11.52
C SER A 92 1.88 15.77 -11.03
N GLY A 93 2.64 15.67 -9.93
CA GLY A 93 2.97 14.41 -9.27
C GLY A 93 1.74 13.69 -8.71
N LEU A 94 0.83 14.42 -8.05
CA LEU A 94 -0.44 13.87 -7.53
C LEU A 94 -1.34 13.36 -8.66
N ILE A 95 -1.46 14.09 -9.76
CA ILE A 95 -2.20 13.67 -10.95
C ILE A 95 -1.55 12.42 -11.54
N GLY A 96 -0.23 12.44 -11.77
CA GLY A 96 0.52 11.29 -12.28
C GLY A 96 0.36 10.05 -11.39
N PHE A 97 0.48 10.21 -10.08
CA PHE A 97 0.25 9.15 -9.10
C PHE A 97 -1.17 8.59 -9.19
N ARG A 98 -2.19 9.44 -9.27
CA ARG A 98 -3.60 9.01 -9.39
C ARG A 98 -3.84 8.10 -10.61
N TYR A 99 -3.15 8.35 -11.72
CA TYR A 99 -3.29 7.55 -12.95
C TYR A 99 -2.36 6.32 -13.00
N LEU A 100 -1.14 6.41 -12.46
CA LEU A 100 -0.13 5.34 -12.52
C LEU A 100 -0.23 4.34 -11.36
N ALA A 101 -0.55 4.82 -10.15
CA ALA A 101 -0.56 4.00 -8.94
C ALA A 101 -1.51 2.79 -9.05
N PRO A 102 -2.76 2.90 -9.55
CA PRO A 102 -3.67 1.75 -9.63
C PRO A 102 -3.12 0.59 -10.47
N VAL A 103 -2.23 0.88 -11.41
CA VAL A 103 -1.64 -0.09 -12.34
C VAL A 103 -0.47 -0.83 -11.70
N GLU A 104 0.50 -0.10 -11.17
CA GLU A 104 1.72 -0.68 -10.59
C GLU A 104 1.47 -1.33 -9.23
N LEU A 105 0.56 -0.74 -8.45
CA LEU A 105 0.20 -1.27 -7.14
C LEU A 105 -0.60 -2.58 -7.24
N LYS A 106 -1.32 -2.82 -8.35
CA LYS A 106 -2.06 -4.08 -8.59
C LYS A 106 -1.14 -5.30 -8.64
N ILE A 107 -0.14 -5.27 -9.53
CA ILE A 107 0.80 -6.38 -9.74
C ILE A 107 1.57 -6.63 -8.44
N SER A 108 2.02 -5.54 -7.81
CA SER A 108 2.77 -5.58 -6.56
C SER A 108 1.94 -6.19 -5.42
N GLY A 109 0.64 -5.85 -5.32
CA GLY A 109 -0.24 -6.36 -4.28
C GLY A 109 -0.66 -7.82 -4.44
N GLU A 110 -0.84 -8.33 -5.67
CA GLU A 110 -1.11 -9.77 -5.92
C GLU A 110 0.06 -10.67 -5.48
N ILE A 111 1.29 -10.23 -5.75
CA ILE A 111 2.51 -10.94 -5.35
C ILE A 111 2.70 -10.89 -3.84
N PHE A 112 2.41 -9.74 -3.23
CA PHE A 112 2.54 -9.56 -1.81
C PHE A 112 1.59 -10.49 -1.02
N LYS A 113 0.37 -10.73 -1.51
CA LYS A 113 -0.56 -11.73 -0.94
C LYS A 113 0.05 -13.15 -0.88
N LEU A 114 0.89 -13.51 -1.86
CA LEU A 114 1.55 -14.83 -1.92
C LEU A 114 2.77 -14.91 -1.01
N ILE A 115 3.58 -13.85 -0.95
CA ILE A 115 4.78 -13.78 -0.09
C ILE A 115 4.38 -13.80 1.39
N LEU A 116 3.28 -13.12 1.75
CA LEU A 116 2.78 -13.05 3.13
C LEU A 116 2.23 -14.36 3.68
N LYS A 117 1.75 -15.25 2.83
CA LYS A 117 1.20 -16.53 3.25
C LYS A 117 2.26 -17.53 3.70
N ARG A 118 3.55 -17.27 3.43
CA ARG A 118 4.61 -18.17 3.87
C ARG A 118 5.05 -17.85 5.30
N PRO A 119 4.89 -18.80 6.24
CA PRO A 119 5.49 -18.69 7.56
C PRO A 119 7.01 -18.90 7.41
N ALA A 120 7.73 -17.88 6.95
CA ALA A 120 9.19 -17.94 7.06
C ALA A 120 9.57 -18.00 8.54
N ARG A 121 10.62 -18.77 8.85
CA ARG A 121 11.12 -19.02 10.21
C ARG A 121 11.23 -17.69 10.97
N SER A 122 10.52 -17.58 12.09
CA SER A 122 10.31 -16.32 12.83
C SER A 122 11.60 -15.59 13.21
N ARG A 123 12.70 -16.33 13.42
CA ARG A 123 14.02 -15.77 13.76
C ARG A 123 14.67 -15.03 12.58
N LEU A 124 14.65 -15.59 11.38
CA LEU A 124 15.29 -14.97 10.21
C LEU A 124 14.63 -13.64 9.84
N LYS A 125 13.28 -13.58 9.90
CA LYS A 125 12.55 -12.33 9.67
C LYS A 125 12.97 -11.25 10.67
N ARG A 126 13.12 -11.60 11.95
CA ARG A 126 13.58 -10.65 12.98
C ARG A 126 14.95 -10.08 12.63
N PHE A 127 15.91 -10.94 12.29
CA PHE A 127 17.26 -10.48 11.91
C PHE A 127 17.23 -9.55 10.70
N VAL A 128 16.52 -9.93 9.63
CA VAL A 128 16.40 -9.10 8.42
C VAL A 128 15.83 -7.72 8.75
N LEU A 129 14.80 -7.64 9.61
CA LEU A 129 14.22 -6.36 10.02
C LEU A 129 15.20 -5.52 10.86
N THR A 130 15.97 -6.13 11.76
CA THR A 130 16.97 -5.40 12.55
C THR A 130 18.10 -4.86 11.67
N PHE A 131 18.60 -5.65 10.71
CA PHE A 131 19.60 -5.18 9.73
C PHE A 131 19.06 -4.05 8.85
N TYR A 132 17.80 -4.16 8.43
CA TYR A 132 17.12 -3.09 7.72
C TYR A 132 17.04 -1.81 8.54
N ASP A 133 16.63 -1.89 9.81
CA ASP A 133 16.52 -0.72 10.70
C ASP A 133 17.89 -0.08 10.94
N MET A 134 18.94 -0.90 11.12
CA MET A 134 20.33 -0.43 11.21
C MET A 134 20.74 0.33 9.95
N ALA A 135 20.49 -0.23 8.76
CA ALA A 135 20.80 0.43 7.50
C ALA A 135 20.03 1.75 7.33
N ALA A 136 18.74 1.77 7.67
CA ALA A 136 17.91 2.97 7.61
C ALA A 136 18.43 4.09 8.52
N ILE A 137 18.83 3.76 9.75
CA ILE A 137 19.42 4.71 10.70
C ILE A 137 20.77 5.22 10.18
N LEU A 138 21.66 4.33 9.70
CA LEU A 138 22.96 4.72 9.15
C LEU A 138 22.83 5.65 7.94
N ILE A 139 21.91 5.35 7.02
CA ILE A 139 21.59 6.19 5.88
C ILE A 139 21.07 7.55 6.38
N GLY A 140 20.10 7.55 7.29
CA GLY A 140 19.51 8.79 7.81
C GLY A 140 20.52 9.71 8.50
N VAL A 141 21.39 9.16 9.35
CA VAL A 141 22.47 9.92 10.01
C VAL A 141 23.47 10.45 8.97
N THR A 142 23.90 9.61 8.04
CA THR A 142 24.89 10.00 7.02
C THR A 142 24.36 11.13 6.14
N PHE A 143 23.11 11.01 5.65
CA PHE A 143 22.48 12.06 4.85
C PHE A 143 22.25 13.34 5.65
N SER A 144 21.87 13.23 6.93
CA SER A 144 21.76 14.40 7.82
C SER A 144 23.07 15.17 7.90
N TYR A 145 24.20 14.46 8.07
CA TYR A 145 25.53 15.07 8.09
C TYR A 145 25.91 15.71 6.75
N ILE A 146 25.65 15.03 5.62
CA ILE A 146 25.91 15.58 4.29
C ILE A 146 25.12 16.88 4.08
N LEU A 147 23.84 16.90 4.45
CA LEU A 147 22.99 18.08 4.31
C LEU A 147 23.43 19.22 5.23
N ASN A 148 23.85 18.92 6.46
CA ASN A 148 24.34 19.92 7.41
C ASN A 148 25.68 20.53 6.96
N ASN A 149 26.53 19.75 6.28
CA ASN A 149 27.86 20.15 5.79
C ASN A 149 27.86 20.60 4.31
N ASN A 150 26.76 21.19 3.82
CA ASN A 150 26.65 21.72 2.45
C ASN A 150 27.00 20.71 1.33
N GLY A 151 26.71 19.42 1.53
CA GLY A 151 26.95 18.36 0.55
C GLY A 151 28.30 17.66 0.69
N ASN A 152 29.17 18.08 1.61
CA ASN A 152 30.44 17.40 1.84
C ASN A 152 30.24 16.09 2.61
N PHE A 153 30.84 15.03 2.08
CA PHE A 153 30.82 13.73 2.72
C PHE A 153 31.67 13.76 4.00
N PRO A 154 31.13 13.29 5.14
CA PRO A 154 31.78 13.41 6.45
C PRO A 154 33.11 12.66 6.54
N ILE A 155 33.31 11.61 5.72
CA ILE A 155 34.55 10.80 5.71
C ILE A 155 35.70 11.52 4.99
N PHE A 156 35.39 12.40 4.03
CA PHE A 156 36.40 13.10 3.22
C PHE A 156 36.73 14.50 3.77
N ASP A 157 35.95 14.98 4.73
CA ASP A 157 36.19 16.25 5.40
C ASP A 157 37.18 16.08 6.56
N LYS A 158 38.39 16.63 6.37
CA LYS A 158 39.47 16.58 7.37
C LYS A 158 39.08 17.23 8.70
N SER A 159 38.17 18.20 8.71
CA SER A 159 37.72 18.86 9.95
C SER A 159 36.86 17.93 10.82
N ASN A 160 35.99 17.14 10.19
CA ASN A 160 35.12 16.15 10.84
C ASN A 160 35.88 14.88 11.25
N LEU A 161 36.91 14.49 10.47
CA LEU A 161 37.84 13.43 10.84
C LEU A 161 38.76 13.85 12.00
N ALA A 162 39.15 15.13 12.06
CA ALA A 162 39.99 15.70 13.11
C ALA A 162 39.23 16.01 14.42
N THR A 163 37.94 16.37 14.36
CA THR A 163 37.08 16.55 15.55
C THR A 163 36.43 15.26 16.03
N GLY A 164 36.42 14.20 15.22
CA GLY A 164 36.01 12.87 15.63
C GLY A 164 34.56 12.74 16.09
N THR A 165 33.66 13.67 15.73
CA THR A 165 32.27 13.72 16.24
C THR A 165 31.29 12.84 15.45
N PHE A 166 31.54 12.61 14.15
CA PHE A 166 30.65 11.82 13.29
C PHE A 166 30.51 10.36 13.75
N ILE A 167 31.62 9.67 14.01
CA ILE A 167 31.63 8.27 14.43
C ILE A 167 30.90 8.06 15.77
N PRO A 168 31.21 8.79 16.87
CA PRO A 168 30.53 8.60 18.14
C PRO A 168 29.06 9.01 18.06
N THR A 169 28.72 10.10 17.38
CA THR A 169 27.30 10.50 17.23
C THR A 169 26.49 9.45 16.47
N THR A 170 27.06 8.88 15.40
CA THR A 170 26.44 7.78 14.66
C THR A 170 26.30 6.52 15.51
N ALA A 171 27.34 6.14 16.26
CA ALA A 171 27.32 4.97 17.13
C ALA A 171 26.28 5.12 18.25
N ILE A 172 26.22 6.29 18.90
CA ILE A 172 25.24 6.61 19.94
C ILE A 172 23.83 6.56 19.37
N THR A 173 23.55 7.28 18.27
CA THR A 173 22.23 7.28 17.65
C THR A 173 21.80 5.88 17.24
N LEU A 174 22.71 5.09 16.65
CA LEU A 174 22.42 3.72 16.25
C LEU A 174 22.11 2.83 17.45
N ALA A 175 22.95 2.85 18.48
CA ALA A 175 22.79 2.04 19.69
C ALA A 175 21.48 2.39 20.43
N SER A 176 21.23 3.68 20.67
CA SER A 176 20.01 4.15 21.34
C SER A 176 18.75 3.79 20.55
N CYS A 177 18.73 4.04 19.25
CA CYS A 177 17.54 3.75 18.44
C CYS A 177 17.28 2.24 18.33
N LEU A 178 18.30 1.42 18.09
CA LEU A 178 18.13 -0.04 18.01
C LEU A 178 17.69 -0.63 19.35
N PHE A 179 18.25 -0.17 20.47
CA PHE A 179 17.85 -0.61 21.80
C PHE A 179 16.36 -0.31 22.06
N VAL A 180 15.94 0.93 21.81
CA VAL A 180 14.56 1.36 22.05
C VAL A 180 13.57 0.69 21.08
N LEU A 181 13.93 0.51 19.81
CA LEU A 181 13.11 -0.22 18.84
C LEU A 181 12.94 -1.69 19.20
N ASN A 182 13.99 -2.33 19.73
CA ASN A 182 13.93 -3.70 20.21
C ASN A 182 13.05 -3.81 21.46
N ALA A 183 13.16 -2.87 22.40
CA ALA A 183 12.26 -2.78 23.56
C ALA A 183 10.79 -2.58 23.14
N GLY A 184 10.55 -1.77 22.11
CA GLY A 184 9.25 -1.59 21.47
C GLY A 184 8.76 -2.79 20.65
N LYS A 185 9.54 -3.88 20.59
CA LYS A 185 9.24 -5.11 19.82
C LYS A 185 9.03 -4.85 18.33
N ALA A 186 9.62 -3.81 17.76
CA ALA A 186 9.43 -3.41 16.36
C ALA A 186 9.77 -4.55 15.38
N HIS A 187 10.79 -5.35 15.69
CA HIS A 187 11.27 -6.44 14.84
C HIS A 187 10.45 -7.74 14.95
N ILE A 188 9.59 -7.85 15.97
CA ILE A 188 8.71 -9.02 16.21
C ILE A 188 7.36 -8.83 15.54
N ARG A 189 6.94 -7.58 15.34
CA ARG A 189 5.64 -7.24 14.76
C ARG A 189 5.50 -7.80 13.35
N LEU A 190 4.31 -8.32 13.07
CA LEU A 190 3.93 -8.73 11.73
C LEU A 190 3.50 -7.51 10.92
N TRP A 191 4.48 -6.79 10.37
CA TRP A 191 4.26 -5.58 9.55
C TRP A 191 3.30 -5.76 8.38
N SER A 192 3.18 -7.01 7.94
CA SER A 192 2.28 -7.44 6.89
C SER A 192 0.79 -7.40 7.26
N ARG A 193 0.47 -7.29 8.56
CA ARG A 193 -0.86 -7.13 9.13
C ARG A 193 -0.89 -5.95 10.12
N ALA A 194 0.07 -5.03 10.01
CA ALA A 194 0.16 -3.89 10.88
C ALA A 194 -1.07 -2.99 10.72
N THR A 195 -1.57 -2.52 11.85
CA THR A 195 -2.63 -1.54 11.97
C THR A 195 -2.05 -0.15 12.16
N PHE A 196 -2.89 0.89 12.12
CA PHE A 196 -2.45 2.25 12.45
C PHE A 196 -1.73 2.34 13.81
N ARG A 197 -2.20 1.60 14.81
CA ARG A 197 -1.59 1.53 16.14
C ARG A 197 -0.14 1.05 16.09
N ASP A 198 0.18 0.11 15.20
CA ASP A 198 1.54 -0.43 15.07
C ASP A 198 2.50 0.60 14.48
N PHE A 199 2.05 1.39 13.50
CA PHE A 199 2.83 2.49 12.93
C PHE A 199 3.00 3.62 13.93
N LEU A 200 1.94 4.01 14.65
CA LEU A 200 2.02 5.01 15.72
C LEU A 200 3.00 4.58 16.80
N SER A 201 2.92 3.32 17.24
CA SER A 201 3.85 2.82 18.25
C SER A 201 5.29 2.78 17.74
N LEU A 202 5.55 2.43 16.46
CA LEU A 202 6.89 2.52 15.89
C LEU A 202 7.42 3.95 15.89
N ALA A 203 6.60 4.93 15.48
CA ALA A 203 6.97 6.33 15.50
C ALA A 203 7.33 6.79 16.92
N LEU A 204 6.50 6.48 17.91
CA LEU A 204 6.75 6.85 19.31
C LEU A 204 8.04 6.22 19.87
N TRP A 205 8.26 4.92 19.64
CA TRP A 205 9.50 4.26 20.08
C TRP A 205 10.73 4.83 19.38
N PHE A 206 10.63 5.11 18.08
CA PHE A 206 11.71 5.76 17.36
C PHE A 206 12.00 7.17 17.91
N SER A 207 10.96 7.97 18.18
CA SER A 207 11.10 9.29 18.81
C SER A 207 11.84 9.20 20.15
N ILE A 208 11.46 8.27 21.03
CA ILE A 208 12.16 8.05 22.30
C ILE A 208 13.65 7.71 22.06
N GLY A 209 13.95 6.83 21.11
CA GLY A 209 15.33 6.49 20.73
C GLY A 209 16.13 7.70 20.28
N THR A 210 15.54 8.57 19.45
CA THR A 210 16.20 9.81 19.00
C THR A 210 16.36 10.85 20.09
N ILE A 211 15.41 10.96 21.03
CA ILE A 211 15.51 11.87 22.18
C ILE A 211 16.66 11.42 23.08
N VAL A 212 16.73 10.13 23.41
CA VAL A 212 17.84 9.56 24.20
C VAL A 212 19.18 9.79 23.51
N ALA A 213 19.27 9.52 22.21
CA ALA A 213 20.47 9.78 21.42
C ALA A 213 20.86 11.26 21.45
N THR A 214 19.90 12.17 21.28
CA THR A 214 20.13 13.62 21.27
C THR A 214 20.65 14.09 22.62
N THR A 215 20.04 13.66 23.72
CA THR A 215 20.47 14.00 25.08
C THR A 215 21.91 13.55 25.33
N ILE A 216 22.24 12.29 25.01
CA ILE A 216 23.61 11.77 25.19
C ILE A 216 24.60 12.56 24.32
N ASN A 217 24.24 12.87 23.08
CA ASN A 217 25.11 13.63 22.20
C ASN A 217 25.30 15.08 22.67
N ILE A 218 24.29 15.75 23.23
CA ILE A 218 24.44 17.09 23.82
C ILE A 218 25.35 17.06 25.05
N ILE A 219 25.31 16.01 25.87
CA ILE A 219 26.20 15.88 27.03
C ILE A 219 27.65 15.70 26.59
N ILE A 220 27.89 14.97 25.49
CA ILE A 220 29.24 14.68 24.99
C ILE A 220 29.79 15.82 24.11
N SER A 221 28.93 16.45 23.30
CA SER A 221 29.31 17.54 22.40
C SER A 221 29.02 18.88 23.05
N ASN A 222 29.99 19.80 23.09
CA ASN A 222 29.77 21.18 23.54
C ASN A 222 28.97 22.04 22.54
N GLU A 223 28.38 21.45 21.49
CA GLU A 223 27.63 22.14 20.44
C GLU A 223 26.14 21.79 20.44
N THR A 224 25.38 22.40 21.35
CA THR A 224 23.95 22.11 21.53
C THR A 224 23.13 22.35 20.25
N TYR A 225 23.27 23.52 19.62
CA TYR A 225 22.46 23.88 18.46
C TYR A 225 22.72 22.99 17.24
N ALA A 226 23.99 22.76 16.92
CA ALA A 226 24.37 21.95 15.77
C ALA A 226 23.96 20.48 15.97
N THR A 227 24.09 19.95 17.19
CA THR A 227 23.65 18.59 17.53
C THR A 227 22.12 18.44 17.44
N ILE A 228 21.35 19.41 17.95
CA ILE A 228 19.88 19.39 17.81
C ILE A 228 19.49 19.38 16.32
N GLN A 229 20.06 20.29 15.52
CA GLN A 229 19.75 20.37 14.09
C GLN A 229 20.03 19.05 13.35
N ARG A 230 21.22 18.45 13.57
CA ARG A 230 21.61 17.16 12.97
C ARG A 230 20.69 16.02 13.41
N GLN A 231 20.28 15.98 14.67
CA GLN A 231 19.39 14.94 15.19
C GLN A 231 17.95 15.11 14.69
N THR A 232 17.44 16.35 14.56
CA THR A 232 16.13 16.61 13.95
C THR A 232 16.10 16.15 12.49
N MET A 233 17.13 16.48 11.70
CA MET A 233 17.25 15.99 10.32
C MET A 233 17.33 14.46 10.26
N THR A 234 18.09 13.84 11.16
CA THR A 234 18.20 12.37 11.28
C THR A 234 16.83 11.74 11.59
N PHE A 235 16.08 12.32 12.52
CA PHE A 235 14.74 11.88 12.88
C PHE A 235 13.80 11.91 11.66
N THR A 236 13.77 13.01 10.91
CA THR A 236 12.91 13.14 9.73
C THR A 236 13.28 12.13 8.65
N LEU A 237 14.56 12.04 8.28
CA LEU A 237 15.03 11.15 7.21
C LEU A 237 14.84 9.67 7.57
N THR A 238 15.27 9.28 8.76
CA THR A 238 15.16 7.90 9.24
C THR A 238 13.70 7.52 9.46
N GLY A 239 12.87 8.43 9.99
CA GLY A 239 11.43 8.20 10.17
C GLY A 239 10.74 7.83 8.86
N ILE A 240 11.05 8.53 7.76
CA ILE A 240 10.56 8.19 6.42
C ILE A 240 11.05 6.80 6.00
N LEU A 241 12.36 6.54 6.15
CA LEU A 241 12.95 5.25 5.77
C LEU A 241 12.40 4.08 6.61
N LEU A 242 12.01 4.29 7.86
CA LEU A 242 11.44 3.25 8.69
C LEU A 242 9.97 2.98 8.35
N ILE A 243 9.16 4.03 8.17
CA ILE A 243 7.71 3.93 8.02
C ILE A 243 7.31 3.58 6.58
N LEU A 244 7.87 4.26 5.57
CA LEU A 244 7.38 4.20 4.20
C LEU A 244 7.47 2.79 3.59
N PRO A 245 8.59 2.04 3.71
CA PRO A 245 8.65 0.71 3.12
C PRO A 245 7.78 -0.31 3.86
N ARG A 246 7.50 -0.08 5.15
CA ARG A 246 6.56 -0.89 5.94
C ARG A 246 5.10 -0.61 5.56
N SER A 247 4.74 0.66 5.35
CA SER A 247 3.38 1.04 4.94
C SER A 247 3.07 0.67 3.49
N LEU A 248 4.09 0.55 2.62
CA LEU A 248 3.89 0.13 1.24
C LEU A 248 3.15 -1.20 1.15
N SER A 249 3.45 -2.14 2.06
CA SER A 249 2.79 -3.44 2.13
C SER A 249 1.27 -3.38 2.38
N THR A 250 0.85 -2.49 3.29
CA THR A 250 -0.55 -2.30 3.67
C THR A 250 -1.29 -1.49 2.61
N LEU A 251 -0.66 -0.43 2.09
CA LEU A 251 -1.21 0.39 1.00
C LEU A 251 -1.42 -0.42 -0.28
N LEU A 252 -0.45 -1.28 -0.63
CA LEU A 252 -0.58 -2.21 -1.75
C LEU A 252 -1.76 -3.17 -1.57
N ARG A 253 -1.95 -3.71 -0.37
CA ARG A 253 -3.06 -4.60 -0.06
C ARG A 253 -4.42 -3.93 -0.25
N GLU A 254 -4.55 -2.68 0.18
CA GLU A 254 -5.78 -1.89 0.03
C GLU A 254 -6.03 -1.53 -1.44
N SER A 255 -5.00 -1.10 -2.17
CA SER A 255 -5.11 -0.72 -3.59
C SER A 255 -5.53 -1.87 -4.53
N VAL A 256 -5.28 -3.13 -4.15
CA VAL A 256 -5.73 -4.31 -4.90
C VAL A 256 -7.26 -4.38 -4.97
N ILE A 257 -7.99 -3.87 -3.98
CA ILE A 257 -9.47 -3.86 -3.97
C ILE A 257 -9.98 -2.88 -5.02
N ASP A 258 -9.42 -1.67 -5.04
CA ASP A 258 -9.79 -0.65 -6.01
C ASP A 258 -9.54 -1.13 -7.44
N SER A 259 -8.46 -1.89 -7.67
CA SER A 259 -8.18 -2.47 -8.98
C SER A 259 -9.04 -3.71 -9.33
N LEU A 260 -9.32 -4.60 -8.36
CA LEU A 260 -10.16 -5.78 -8.58
C LEU A 260 -11.63 -5.42 -8.80
N HIS A 261 -12.13 -4.38 -8.14
CA HIS A 261 -13.55 -4.06 -8.10
C HIS A 261 -13.94 -2.77 -8.85
N ARG A 262 -13.08 -1.73 -8.88
CA ARG A 262 -13.45 -0.44 -9.51
C ARG A 262 -12.95 -0.27 -10.94
N ASN A 263 -11.74 -0.72 -11.27
CA ASN A 263 -11.13 -0.43 -12.57
C ASN A 263 -10.55 -1.67 -13.26
N VAL A 264 -11.45 -2.41 -13.89
CA VAL A 264 -11.09 -3.20 -15.06
C VAL A 264 -11.94 -2.74 -16.24
N ALA A 265 -11.47 -1.68 -16.90
CA ALA A 265 -11.67 -1.56 -18.33
C ALA A 265 -11.00 -2.79 -18.98
N LYS A 266 -11.82 -3.74 -19.46
CA LYS A 266 -11.48 -4.85 -20.40
C LYS A 266 -10.97 -6.22 -19.90
N SER A 267 -10.92 -6.57 -18.61
CA SER A 267 -10.61 -7.95 -18.19
C SER A 267 -11.82 -8.56 -17.50
N ASP A 268 -12.55 -9.33 -18.30
CA ASP A 268 -13.60 -10.26 -17.91
C ASP A 268 -14.97 -9.62 -17.63
N SER A 269 -15.65 -9.15 -18.69
CA SER A 269 -17.08 -8.79 -18.66
C SER A 269 -17.99 -9.95 -18.25
N SER A 270 -17.44 -11.16 -18.04
CA SER A 270 -18.16 -12.36 -17.63
C SER A 270 -18.37 -12.50 -16.11
N ARG A 271 -17.69 -11.69 -15.29
CA ARG A 271 -17.79 -11.82 -13.83
C ARG A 271 -19.15 -11.32 -13.31
N PRO A 272 -19.89 -12.13 -12.52
CA PRO A 272 -21.16 -11.72 -11.95
C PRO A 272 -21.00 -10.47 -11.08
N LYS A 273 -21.76 -9.41 -11.39
CA LYS A 273 -21.84 -8.15 -10.65
C LYS A 273 -22.77 -8.34 -9.47
N VAL A 274 -22.31 -8.01 -8.27
CA VAL A 274 -23.08 -8.21 -7.05
C VAL A 274 -23.12 -6.96 -6.19
N LEU A 275 -24.24 -6.76 -5.50
CA LEU A 275 -24.38 -5.77 -4.43
C LEU A 275 -24.25 -6.45 -3.08
N LEU A 276 -23.59 -5.78 -2.16
CA LEU A 276 -23.50 -6.20 -0.78
C LEU A 276 -24.66 -5.59 0.00
N TYR A 277 -25.46 -6.39 0.70
CA TYR A 277 -26.49 -5.89 1.60
C TYR A 277 -25.99 -6.01 3.03
N GLY A 278 -25.77 -4.87 3.67
CA GLY A 278 -25.35 -4.73 5.06
C GLY A 278 -23.96 -4.09 5.14
N ALA A 279 -23.92 -2.81 5.51
CA ALA A 279 -22.69 -2.03 5.74
C ALA A 279 -22.13 -2.19 7.17
N GLY A 280 -22.70 -3.09 7.99
CA GLY A 280 -22.24 -3.36 9.35
C GLY A 280 -20.96 -4.20 9.44
N ASN A 281 -20.64 -4.66 10.65
CA ASN A 281 -19.42 -5.43 10.97
C ASN A 281 -19.26 -6.70 10.10
N MET A 282 -20.36 -7.39 9.79
CA MET A 282 -20.33 -8.57 8.93
C MET A 282 -20.01 -8.22 7.47
N GLY A 283 -20.47 -7.07 6.98
CA GLY A 283 -20.07 -6.53 5.67
C GLY A 283 -18.58 -6.22 5.63
N GLU A 284 -18.05 -5.58 6.67
CA GLU A 284 -16.61 -5.32 6.80
C GLU A 284 -15.79 -6.62 6.85
N LEU A 285 -16.22 -7.60 7.65
CA LEU A 285 -15.57 -8.91 7.74
C LEU A 285 -15.59 -9.66 6.40
N PHE A 286 -16.70 -9.58 5.65
CA PHE A 286 -16.79 -10.14 4.31
C PHE A 286 -15.79 -9.49 3.37
N LEU A 287 -15.74 -8.15 3.34
CA LEU A 287 -14.78 -7.41 2.53
C LEU A 287 -13.34 -7.79 2.94
N LEU A 288 -13.04 -7.89 4.23
CA LEU A 288 -11.75 -8.36 4.71
C LEU A 288 -11.44 -9.81 4.30
N HIS A 289 -12.42 -10.70 4.29
CA HIS A 289 -12.28 -12.07 3.82
C HIS A 289 -11.91 -12.12 2.33
N THR A 290 -12.59 -11.34 1.48
CA THR A 290 -12.25 -11.23 0.05
C THR A 290 -10.86 -10.62 -0.18
N LYS A 291 -10.39 -9.73 0.71
CA LYS A 291 -9.02 -9.19 0.69
C LYS A 291 -7.96 -10.26 0.98
N THR A 292 -8.21 -11.12 1.96
CA THR A 292 -7.23 -12.07 2.53
C THR A 292 -7.18 -13.42 1.81
N THR A 293 -8.29 -13.86 1.25
CA THR A 293 -8.44 -15.20 0.68
C THR A 293 -8.23 -15.17 -0.83
N ALA A 294 -7.43 -16.10 -1.36
CA ALA A 294 -7.10 -16.17 -2.79
C ALA A 294 -8.02 -17.14 -3.57
N LYS A 295 -8.68 -18.06 -2.87
CA LYS A 295 -9.52 -19.12 -3.44
C LYS A 295 -10.92 -19.04 -2.83
N GLY A 296 -11.95 -18.91 -3.65
CA GLY A 296 -13.34 -18.89 -3.21
C GLY A 296 -14.27 -18.48 -4.34
N HIS A 297 -15.53 -18.92 -4.27
CA HIS A 297 -16.57 -18.56 -5.26
C HIS A 297 -16.73 -17.03 -5.38
N PHE A 298 -16.63 -16.32 -4.26
CA PHE A 298 -16.80 -14.87 -4.19
C PHE A 298 -15.68 -14.05 -4.86
N ASN A 299 -14.47 -14.60 -4.98
CA ASN A 299 -13.38 -13.92 -5.71
C ASN A 299 -13.60 -13.86 -7.23
N LYS A 300 -14.58 -14.63 -7.74
CA LYS A 300 -15.01 -14.60 -9.14
C LYS A 300 -16.12 -13.58 -9.39
N MET A 301 -16.69 -12.98 -8.33
CA MET A 301 -17.74 -11.97 -8.42
C MET A 301 -17.15 -10.55 -8.34
N ARG A 302 -17.86 -9.58 -8.90
CA ARG A 302 -17.49 -8.16 -8.88
C ARG A 302 -18.48 -7.36 -8.04
N ILE A 303 -18.05 -6.96 -6.85
CA ILE A 303 -18.81 -6.05 -5.98
C ILE A 303 -18.90 -4.67 -6.62
N ILE A 304 -20.11 -4.12 -6.81
CA ILE A 304 -20.35 -2.80 -7.45
C ILE A 304 -20.79 -1.70 -6.46
N GLY A 305 -21.09 -2.06 -5.22
CA GLY A 305 -21.56 -1.16 -4.16
C GLY A 305 -22.14 -1.91 -2.98
N ILE A 306 -22.55 -1.14 -1.97
CA ILE A 306 -23.19 -1.62 -0.74
C ILE A 306 -24.60 -0.99 -0.65
N ILE A 307 -25.55 -1.75 -0.13
CA ILE A 307 -26.91 -1.34 0.21
C ILE A 307 -27.04 -1.46 1.73
N ASP A 308 -27.57 -0.42 2.35
CA ASP A 308 -27.88 -0.40 3.79
C ASP A 308 -29.10 0.48 4.03
N ASP A 309 -29.96 0.05 4.95
CA ASP A 309 -31.22 0.73 5.22
C ASP A 309 -31.05 1.96 6.11
N HIS A 310 -29.90 2.14 6.75
CA HIS A 310 -29.62 3.33 7.55
C HIS A 310 -29.47 4.56 6.64
N PRO A 311 -30.37 5.55 6.72
CA PRO A 311 -30.38 6.69 5.79
C PRO A 311 -29.10 7.53 5.90
N GLU A 312 -28.48 7.59 7.09
CA GLU A 312 -27.24 8.33 7.32
C GLU A 312 -26.03 7.77 6.56
N LEU A 313 -26.08 6.48 6.18
CA LEU A 313 -25.01 5.82 5.44
C LEU A 313 -25.10 6.09 3.93
N ASN A 314 -26.22 6.62 3.44
CA ASN A 314 -26.39 6.90 2.02
C ASN A 314 -25.29 7.85 1.50
N LEU A 315 -24.76 7.55 0.31
CA LEU A 315 -23.67 8.24 -0.37
C LEU A 315 -22.30 8.18 0.34
N ARG A 316 -22.18 7.58 1.52
CA ARG A 316 -20.90 7.34 2.18
C ARG A 316 -20.13 6.19 1.50
N TYR A 317 -18.88 6.03 1.90
CA TYR A 317 -18.01 4.97 1.40
C TYR A 317 -17.53 4.08 2.55
N GLN A 318 -17.53 2.77 2.32
CA GLN A 318 -16.94 1.78 3.22
C GLN A 318 -15.97 0.92 2.40
N ASP A 319 -14.71 0.85 2.82
CA ASP A 319 -13.67 0.07 2.13
C ASP A 319 -13.56 0.38 0.62
N GLY A 320 -13.90 1.62 0.25
CA GLY A 320 -13.93 2.08 -1.12
C GLY A 320 -15.24 1.82 -1.89
N PHE A 321 -16.18 1.07 -1.35
CA PHE A 321 -17.48 0.87 -1.99
C PHE A 321 -18.45 1.96 -1.58
N LYS A 322 -19.15 2.55 -2.56
CA LYS A 322 -20.20 3.53 -2.29
C LYS A 322 -21.42 2.80 -1.73
N ILE A 323 -21.94 3.30 -0.62
CA ILE A 323 -23.22 2.90 -0.05
C ILE A 323 -24.30 3.68 -0.80
N ARG A 324 -25.25 2.96 -1.41
CA ARG A 324 -26.22 3.54 -2.37
C ARG A 324 -27.61 3.77 -1.78
N GLY A 325 -27.75 3.66 -0.45
CA GLY A 325 -29.03 3.69 0.25
C GLY A 325 -29.62 2.28 0.39
N GLY A 326 -30.94 2.19 0.54
CA GLY A 326 -31.68 0.95 0.73
C GLY A 326 -32.08 0.23 -0.56
N LEU A 327 -33.10 -0.62 -0.47
CA LEU A 327 -33.56 -1.49 -1.57
C LEU A 327 -34.09 -0.74 -2.80
N GLU A 328 -34.58 0.49 -2.63
CA GLU A 328 -34.99 1.37 -3.74
C GLU A 328 -33.87 1.56 -4.78
N ALA A 329 -32.64 1.72 -4.30
CA ALA A 329 -31.48 1.90 -5.16
C ALA A 329 -31.16 0.66 -5.99
N VAL A 330 -31.50 -0.54 -5.52
CA VAL A 330 -31.34 -1.79 -6.30
C VAL A 330 -32.20 -1.73 -7.55
N THR A 331 -33.44 -1.26 -7.42
CA THR A 331 -34.36 -1.11 -8.54
C THR A 331 -33.84 -0.10 -9.57
N GLU A 332 -33.32 1.05 -9.13
CA GLU A 332 -32.72 2.06 -10.02
C GLU A 332 -31.48 1.50 -10.76
N ILE A 333 -30.64 0.73 -10.07
CA ILE A 333 -29.45 0.11 -10.66
C ILE A 333 -29.84 -0.93 -11.70
N CYS A 334 -30.81 -1.79 -11.39
CA CYS A 334 -31.33 -2.83 -12.29
C CYS A 334 -31.91 -2.27 -13.60
N GLN A 335 -32.51 -1.09 -13.57
CA GLN A 335 -33.07 -0.43 -14.75
C GLN A 335 -32.01 0.10 -15.73
N ARG A 336 -30.75 0.29 -15.31
CA ARG A 336 -29.65 0.75 -16.17
C ARG A 336 -28.96 -0.46 -16.85
N LYS A 337 -28.83 -0.45 -18.19
CA LYS A 337 -28.30 -1.60 -18.98
C LYS A 337 -27.03 -2.26 -18.39
N GLY A 338 -27.07 -3.59 -18.23
CA GLY A 338 -25.94 -4.44 -17.81
C GLY A 338 -25.76 -4.55 -16.29
N ALA A 339 -26.86 -4.49 -15.54
CA ALA A 339 -26.93 -3.91 -14.21
C ALA A 339 -26.30 -4.70 -13.05
N LEU A 340 -26.74 -5.94 -12.84
CA LEU A 340 -26.57 -6.65 -11.58
C LEU A 340 -26.93 -8.12 -11.79
N ASP A 341 -26.14 -9.04 -11.24
CA ASP A 341 -26.35 -10.49 -11.33
C ASP A 341 -26.80 -11.09 -9.99
N GLY A 342 -26.60 -10.38 -8.88
CA GLY A 342 -27.03 -10.86 -7.57
C GLY A 342 -26.83 -9.91 -6.39
N ILE A 343 -27.37 -10.31 -5.25
CA ILE A 343 -27.25 -9.64 -3.96
C ILE A 343 -26.62 -10.61 -2.97
N ILE A 344 -25.64 -10.15 -2.20
CA ILE A 344 -25.00 -10.91 -1.13
C ILE A 344 -25.44 -10.30 0.20
N LEU A 345 -26.15 -11.08 1.01
CA LEU A 345 -26.50 -10.74 2.38
C LEU A 345 -25.27 -10.95 3.27
N THR A 346 -24.81 -9.87 3.94
CA THR A 346 -23.71 -9.88 4.91
C THR A 346 -24.16 -9.38 6.26
N MET A 347 -25.14 -10.07 6.80
CA MET A 347 -25.73 -9.82 8.10
C MET A 347 -25.82 -11.14 8.85
N GLN A 348 -25.57 -11.09 10.16
CA GLN A 348 -25.53 -12.27 11.01
C GLN A 348 -26.93 -12.88 11.12
N GLU A 349 -27.88 -12.05 11.53
CA GLU A 349 -29.31 -12.37 11.50
C GLU A 349 -29.86 -12.04 10.11
N SER A 350 -30.77 -12.89 9.62
CA SER A 350 -31.48 -12.58 8.38
C SER A 350 -32.31 -11.30 8.56
N PRO A 351 -32.55 -10.52 7.50
CA PRO A 351 -33.49 -9.40 7.55
C PRO A 351 -34.85 -9.85 8.11
N PRO A 352 -35.64 -8.93 8.69
CA PRO A 352 -37.03 -9.16 9.01
C PRO A 352 -37.79 -9.78 7.83
N GLU A 353 -38.78 -10.62 8.12
CA GLU A 353 -39.49 -11.39 7.10
C GLU A 353 -40.09 -10.50 6.00
N GLU A 354 -40.64 -9.33 6.37
CA GLU A 354 -41.13 -8.31 5.45
C GLU A 354 -40.07 -7.87 4.42
N LYS A 355 -38.84 -7.60 4.88
CA LYS A 355 -37.72 -7.23 4.00
C LYS A 355 -37.23 -8.41 3.17
N MET A 356 -37.25 -9.62 3.71
CA MET A 356 -36.90 -10.81 2.95
C MET A 356 -37.87 -11.04 1.79
N VAL A 357 -39.16 -10.80 1.99
CA VAL A 357 -40.17 -10.83 0.93
C VAL A 357 -39.87 -9.77 -0.13
N GLU A 358 -39.60 -8.52 0.27
CA GLU A 358 -39.23 -7.44 -0.65
C GLU A 358 -37.98 -7.77 -1.48
N ILE A 359 -36.91 -8.26 -0.85
CA ILE A 359 -35.69 -8.70 -1.53
C ILE A 359 -36.00 -9.82 -2.52
N ALA A 360 -36.81 -10.80 -2.12
CA ALA A 360 -37.17 -11.93 -2.98
C ALA A 360 -37.99 -11.49 -4.19
N GLU A 361 -38.89 -10.53 -4.03
CA GLU A 361 -39.66 -9.92 -5.12
C GLU A 361 -38.75 -9.17 -6.10
N ILE A 362 -37.84 -8.34 -5.60
CA ILE A 362 -36.84 -7.65 -6.43
C ILE A 362 -35.98 -8.66 -7.18
N CYS A 363 -35.50 -9.70 -6.50
CA CYS A 363 -34.70 -10.76 -7.11
C CYS A 363 -35.48 -11.49 -8.21
N ARG A 364 -36.76 -11.81 -7.98
CA ARG A 364 -37.62 -12.47 -8.97
C ARG A 364 -37.89 -11.56 -10.18
N LYS A 365 -38.20 -10.28 -9.93
CA LYS A 365 -38.52 -9.27 -10.96
C LYS A 365 -37.35 -9.04 -11.92
N PHE A 366 -36.13 -9.03 -11.40
CA PHE A 366 -34.92 -8.73 -12.18
C PHE A 366 -34.02 -9.96 -12.43
N ASN A 367 -34.49 -11.17 -12.09
CA ASN A 367 -33.76 -12.44 -12.23
C ASN A 367 -32.37 -12.42 -11.55
N LEU A 368 -32.30 -11.87 -10.33
CA LEU A 368 -31.07 -11.76 -9.53
C LEU A 368 -30.87 -13.02 -8.67
N LYS A 369 -29.61 -13.43 -8.50
CA LYS A 369 -29.25 -14.48 -7.53
C LYS A 369 -29.10 -13.88 -6.13
N LEU A 370 -29.71 -14.53 -5.14
CA LEU A 370 -29.54 -14.17 -3.74
C LEU A 370 -28.51 -15.10 -3.09
N TYR A 371 -27.49 -14.52 -2.48
CA TYR A 371 -26.45 -15.23 -1.74
C TYR A 371 -26.50 -14.80 -0.28
N LYS A 372 -26.20 -15.71 0.65
CA LYS A 372 -25.95 -15.39 2.06
C LYS A 372 -24.51 -15.78 2.40
N TRP A 373 -23.74 -14.82 2.93
CA TRP A 373 -22.44 -15.12 3.51
C TRP A 373 -22.60 -15.19 5.03
N ALA A 374 -22.39 -16.38 5.58
CA ALA A 374 -22.49 -16.66 7.01
C ALA A 374 -21.19 -17.34 7.47
N PRO A 375 -20.25 -16.60 8.09
CA PRO A 375 -19.12 -17.23 8.76
C PRO A 375 -19.62 -17.99 9.99
N ASP A 376 -19.02 -19.13 10.32
CA ASP A 376 -19.26 -19.78 11.60
C ASP A 376 -18.59 -18.95 12.71
N LEU A 377 -19.41 -18.37 13.58
CA LEU A 377 -18.97 -17.54 14.69
C LEU A 377 -19.00 -18.31 16.02
N ASN A 378 -19.44 -19.57 16.01
CA ASN A 378 -19.52 -20.36 17.22
C ASN A 378 -18.11 -20.76 17.69
N ILE A 379 -17.87 -20.59 18.98
CA ILE A 379 -16.66 -21.10 19.62
C ILE A 379 -16.97 -22.53 20.06
N ILE A 380 -16.35 -23.50 19.39
CA ILE A 380 -16.49 -24.92 19.73
C ILE A 380 -15.35 -25.28 20.69
N GLU A 381 -15.67 -25.67 21.92
CA GLU A 381 -14.70 -26.26 22.84
C GLU A 381 -14.37 -27.68 22.36
N ILE A 382 -13.09 -27.94 22.09
CA ILE A 382 -12.61 -29.26 21.70
C ILE A 382 -12.16 -29.98 22.97
N ASP A 383 -12.99 -30.91 23.45
CA ASP A 383 -12.59 -31.80 24.55
C ASP A 383 -11.44 -32.70 24.07
N GLN A 384 -10.30 -32.59 24.75
CA GLN A 384 -9.08 -33.34 24.43
C GLN A 384 -9.11 -34.77 24.99
N SER A 385 -10.09 -35.10 25.84
CA SER A 385 -10.20 -36.40 26.52
C SER A 385 -10.50 -37.58 25.59
N SER A 386 -11.00 -37.33 24.37
CA SER A 386 -11.47 -38.37 23.43
C SER A 386 -10.52 -38.68 22.27
N ARG A 387 -9.32 -38.06 22.20
CA ARG A 387 -8.29 -38.37 21.19
C ARG A 387 -7.22 -39.32 21.73
N VAL A 388 -7.62 -40.52 22.17
CA VAL A 388 -6.72 -41.67 22.28
C VAL A 388 -7.32 -42.80 21.45
N GLN A 389 -6.95 -42.82 20.17
CA GLN A 389 -6.58 -44.00 19.37
C GLN A 389 -6.61 -43.61 17.88
N PRO A 390 -5.43 -43.45 17.22
CA PRO A 390 -5.37 -43.71 15.80
C PRO A 390 -5.46 -45.23 15.63
N GLU A 391 -6.56 -45.73 15.06
CA GLU A 391 -6.59 -47.09 14.53
C GLU A 391 -5.49 -47.18 13.46
N ILE A 392 -4.45 -47.94 13.80
CA ILE A 392 -3.49 -48.48 12.85
C ILE A 392 -4.21 -49.67 12.21
N ILE A 393 -4.55 -49.57 10.92
CA ILE A 393 -4.71 -50.72 10.04
C ILE A 393 -3.78 -50.52 8.85
#